data_AF-A0A9D1STD2-F1
#
_entry.id   AF-A0A9D1STD2-F1
#
_cell.length_a   1.000
_cell.length_b   1.000
_cell.length_c   1.000
_cell.angle_alpha   90.00
_cell.angle_beta   90.00
_cell.angle_gamma   90.00
#
_symmetry.space_group_name_H-M   'P 1'
#
loop_
_entity.id
_entity.type
_entity.pdbx_description
1 polymer ?
#
loop_
_entity_poly.entity_id
_entity_poly.type
_entity_poly.pdbx_seq_one_letter_code
_entity_poly.pdbx_strand_id
1 'polypeptide(L)' 'NPGFGGQAFIPEVLDKIRALRALIDARGLPTEIEVDGGINPDTARLCAAAGATVLVAGSSVFRADDPAAMIAALRGA' A
#
# COMPACT_ATOMS: atom_id res chain seq x y z
N ASN A 1 -1.53 -6.45 12.25
CA ASN A 1 -2.29 -7.62 12.70
C ASN A 1 -3.69 -7.53 12.14
N PRO A 2 -4.21 -8.57 11.47
CA PRO A 2 -5.52 -8.52 10.84
C PRO A 2 -6.66 -8.40 11.86
N GLY A 3 -7.81 -7.93 11.41
CA GLY A 3 -9.06 -7.96 12.18
C GLY A 3 -9.99 -6.79 11.92
N PHE A 4 -9.46 -5.56 11.73
CA PHE A 4 -10.30 -4.36 11.70
C PHE A 4 -9.78 -3.30 10.71
N GLY A 5 -10.70 -2.52 10.13
CA GLY A 5 -10.36 -1.33 9.34
C GLY A 5 -9.86 -0.17 10.21
N GLY A 6 -8.94 0.65 9.68
CA GLY A 6 -8.41 1.82 10.38
C GLY A 6 -7.24 1.54 11.33
N GLN A 7 -6.66 0.34 11.27
CA GLN A 7 -5.43 0.03 11.98
C GLN A 7 -4.25 0.81 11.41
N ALA A 8 -3.30 1.15 12.28
CA ALA A 8 -2.09 1.86 11.87
C ALA A 8 -1.23 1.00 10.93
N PHE A 9 -0.50 1.69 10.06
CA PHE A 9 0.52 1.08 9.21
C PHE A 9 1.65 0.47 10.04
N ILE A 10 2.22 -0.64 9.57
CA ILE A 10 3.30 -1.38 10.24
C ILE A 10 4.55 -1.25 9.35
N PRO A 11 5.50 -0.34 9.66
CA PRO A 11 6.64 -0.02 8.78
C PRO A 11 7.51 -1.22 8.40
N GLU A 12 7.58 -2.23 9.26
CA GLU A 12 8.32 -3.48 9.04
C GLU A 12 7.78 -4.28 7.84
N VAL A 13 6.58 -3.96 7.34
CA VAL A 13 6.06 -4.57 6.11
C VAL A 13 6.87 -4.17 4.87
N LEU A 14 7.53 -3.02 4.88
CA LEU A 14 8.30 -2.51 3.75
C LEU A 14 9.45 -3.44 3.36
N ASP A 15 10.14 -4.03 4.33
CA ASP A 15 11.22 -4.98 4.06
C ASP A 15 10.71 -6.28 3.45
N LYS A 16 9.50 -6.73 3.86
CA LYS A 16 8.84 -7.89 3.24
C LYS A 16 8.46 -7.61 1.79
N ILE A 17 7.97 -6.42 1.48
CA ILE A 17 7.63 -6.00 0.10
C ILE A 17 8.89 -6.02 -0.77
N ARG A 18 10.00 -5.43 -0.30
CA ARG A 18 11.28 -5.44 -1.04
C ARG A 18 11.80 -6.84 -1.30
N ALA A 19 11.77 -7.70 -0.28
CA ALA A 19 12.21 -9.09 -0.41
C ALA A 19 11.35 -9.87 -1.42
N LEU A 20 10.03 -9.67 -1.39
CA LEU A 20 9.11 -10.29 -2.33
C LEU A 20 9.32 -9.78 -3.76
N ARG A 21 9.49 -8.47 -3.94
CA ARG A 21 9.76 -7.85 -5.25
C ARG A 21 11.03 -8.44 -5.88
N ALA A 22 12.12 -8.50 -5.12
CA ALA A 22 13.38 -9.09 -5.57
C ALA A 22 13.21 -10.56 -6.00
N LEU A 23 12.40 -11.35 -5.28
CA LEU A 23 12.13 -12.74 -5.62
C LEU A 23 11.32 -12.87 -6.92
N ILE A 24 10.30 -12.03 -7.12
CA ILE A 24 9.46 -12.03 -8.32
C ILE A 24 10.31 -11.62 -9.53
N ASP A 25 11.15 -10.60 -9.38
CA ASP A 25 12.05 -10.11 -10.45
C ASP A 25 13.09 -11.17 -10.83
N ALA A 26 13.75 -11.79 -9.85
CA ALA A 26 14.74 -12.84 -10.09
C ALA A 26 14.17 -14.07 -10.83
N ARG A 27 12.85 -14.30 -10.71
CA ARG A 27 12.14 -15.40 -11.36
C ARG A 27 11.39 -14.98 -12.63
N GLY A 28 11.39 -13.69 -12.98
CA GLY A 28 10.68 -13.15 -14.14
C GLY A 28 9.16 -13.39 -14.08
N LEU A 29 8.57 -13.38 -12.89
CA LEU A 29 7.15 -13.71 -12.72
C LEU A 29 6.25 -12.48 -12.98
N PRO A 30 5.12 -12.64 -13.71
CA PRO A 30 4.16 -11.57 -13.94
C PRO A 30 3.21 -11.45 -12.72
N THR A 31 3.77 -11.11 -11.56
CA THR A 31 3.04 -11.07 -10.29
C THR A 31 3.01 -9.66 -9.71
N GLU A 32 1.82 -9.23 -9.31
CA GLU A 32 1.56 -7.99 -8.60
C GLU A 32 1.77 -8.18 -7.09
N ILE A 33 2.11 -7.09 -6.39
CA ILE A 33 2.21 -7.07 -4.93
C ILE A 33 1.14 -6.12 -4.40
N GLU A 34 0.17 -6.67 -3.66
CA GLU A 34 -0.87 -5.91 -2.98
C GLU A 34 -0.52 -5.63 -1.51
N VAL A 35 -0.81 -4.42 -1.05
CA VAL A 35 -0.76 -4.05 0.38
C VAL A 35 -2.15 -3.65 0.87
N ASP A 36 -2.67 -4.42 1.82
CA ASP A 36 -3.93 -4.17 2.50
C ASP A 36 -3.71 -3.84 3.98
N GLY A 37 -4.08 -2.61 4.35
CA GLY A 37 -4.00 -2.09 5.72
C GLY A 37 -3.10 -0.86 5.85
N GLY A 38 -3.66 0.19 6.45
CA GLY A 38 -2.91 1.41 6.79
C GLY A 38 -2.50 2.28 5.60
N ILE A 39 -3.14 2.15 4.44
CA ILE A 39 -2.84 2.96 3.24
C ILE A 39 -3.42 4.38 3.36
N ASN A 40 -2.54 5.37 3.26
CA ASN A 40 -2.80 6.80 3.13
C ASN A 40 -1.77 7.40 2.15
N PRO A 41 -1.79 8.71 1.84
CA PRO A 41 -0.85 9.30 0.88
C PRO A 41 0.64 9.08 1.21
N ASP A 42 1.02 9.04 2.49
CA ASP A 42 2.41 8.84 2.90
C ASP A 42 2.81 7.36 2.79
N THR A 43 1.99 6.46 3.31
CA THR A 43 2.27 5.02 3.30
C THR A 43 2.13 4.42 1.90
N ALA A 44 1.28 4.99 1.04
CA ALA A 44 1.19 4.63 -0.37
C ALA A 44 2.54 4.84 -1.08
N ARG A 45 3.18 6.00 -0.89
CA ARG A 45 4.51 6.31 -1.46
C ARG A 45 5.55 5.31 -0.99
N LEU A 46 5.55 5.00 0.31
CA LEU A 46 6.50 4.06 0.91
C LEU A 46 6.32 2.64 0.36
N CYS A 47 5.08 2.16 0.26
CA CYS A 47 4.76 0.85 -0.28
C CYS A 47 5.12 0.74 -1.77
N ALA A 48 4.78 1.76 -2.56
CA ALA A 48 5.14 1.82 -3.98
C ALA A 48 6.67 1.80 -4.17
N ALA A 49 7.40 2.63 -3.41
CA ALA A 49 8.86 2.64 -3.43
C ALA A 49 9.48 1.31 -2.97
N ALA A 50 8.81 0.55 -2.12
CA ALA A 50 9.24 -0.78 -1.70
C ALA A 50 8.97 -1.87 -2.75
N GLY A 51 8.13 -1.61 -3.76
CA GLY A 51 7.82 -2.52 -4.86
C GLY A 51 6.38 -3.00 -4.93
N ALA A 52 5.47 -2.45 -4.11
CA ALA A 52 4.04 -2.71 -4.22
C ALA A 52 3.47 -2.12 -5.52
N THR A 53 2.54 -2.83 -6.15
CA THR A 53 1.87 -2.39 -7.40
C THR A 53 0.38 -2.17 -7.20
N VAL A 54 -0.20 -2.74 -6.15
CA VAL A 54 -1.62 -2.60 -5.79
C VAL A 54 -1.70 -2.14 -4.33
N LEU A 55 -2.57 -1.15 -4.06
CA LEU A 55 -2.75 -0.57 -2.74
C LEU A 55 -4.24 -0.55 -2.39
N VAL A 56 -4.60 -1.11 -1.24
CA VAL A 56 -6.00 -1.14 -0.78
C VAL A 56 -6.22 0.00 0.21
N ALA A 57 -6.92 1.04 -0.24
CA ALA A 57 -7.28 2.19 0.57
C ALA A 57 -8.74 2.10 1.03
N GLY A 58 -8.94 1.76 2.31
CA GLY A 58 -10.26 1.72 2.94
C GLY A 58 -10.54 2.98 3.75
N SER A 59 -10.21 2.94 5.04
CA SER A 59 -10.57 4.00 6.00
C SER A 59 -10.04 5.40 5.66
N SER A 60 -8.91 5.50 4.97
CA SER A 60 -8.37 6.79 4.52
C SER A 60 -9.29 7.50 3.52
N VAL A 61 -9.96 6.74 2.65
CA VAL A 61 -10.91 7.27 1.65
C VAL A 61 -12.30 7.46 2.27
N PHE A 62 -12.84 6.42 2.91
CA PHE A 62 -14.23 6.44 3.38
C PHE A 62 -14.48 7.30 4.63
N ARG A 63 -13.42 7.75 5.32
CA ARG A 63 -13.53 8.69 6.44
C ARG A 63 -12.99 10.09 6.11
N ALA A 64 -12.57 10.33 4.86
CA ALA A 64 -12.15 11.66 4.45
C ALA A 64 -13.36 12.58 4.29
N ASP A 65 -13.19 13.86 4.63
CA ASP A 65 -14.20 14.90 4.38
C ASP A 65 -14.48 15.07 2.88
N ASP A 66 -13.44 14.90 2.06
CA ASP A 66 -13.53 14.85 0.60
C ASP A 66 -12.85 13.56 0.07
N PRO A 67 -13.64 12.49 -0.16
CA PRO A 67 -13.12 11.24 -0.72
C PRO A 67 -12.50 11.40 -2.10
N ALA A 68 -12.99 12.33 -2.94
CA ALA A 68 -12.46 12.54 -4.29
C ALA A 68 -11.05 13.16 -4.23
N ALA A 69 -10.86 14.16 -3.37
CA ALA A 69 -9.54 14.75 -3.12
C ALA A 69 -8.56 13.72 -2.53
N MET A 70 -9.01 12.86 -1.61
CA MET A 70 -8.17 11.80 -1.04
C MET A 70 -7.73 10.78 -2.11
N ILE A 71 -8.65 10.36 -2.99
CA ILE A 71 -8.32 9.46 -4.11
C ILE A 71 -7.29 10.12 -5.05
N ALA A 72 -7.43 11.41 -5.34
CA ALA A 72 -6.45 12.13 -6.15
C ALA A 72 -5.06 12.17 -5.48
N ALA A 73 -5.00 12.41 -4.17
CA ALA A 73 -3.76 12.39 -3.41
C ALA A 73 -3.09 11.01 -3.40
N LEU A 74 -3.88 9.93 -3.35
CA LEU A 74 -3.39 8.55 -3.43
C LEU A 74 -2.88 8.15 -4.82
N ARG A 75 -3.45 8.70 -5.91
CA ARG A 75 -3.01 8.42 -7.28
C ARG A 75 -1.71 9.14 -7.65
N GLY A 76 -1.41 10.26 -6.99
CA GLY A 76 -0.15 10.99 -7.13
C GLY A 76 0.93 10.57 -6.13
N ALA A 77 0.71 9.44 -5.42
CA ALA A 77 1.65 8.84 -4.48
C ALA A 77 2.70 8.01 -5.20
#